data_AF-A0A936IDC4-F1
#
_entry.id   AF-A0A936IDC4-F1
#
_cell.length_a   1.000
_cell.length_b   1.000
_cell.length_c   1.000
_cell.angle_alpha   90.00
_cell.angle_beta   90.00
_cell.angle_gamma   90.00
#
_symmetry.space_group_name_H-M   'P 1'
#
loop_
_entity.id
_entity.type
_entity.pdbx_description
1 polymer ?
#
loop_
_entity_poly.entity_id
_entity_poly.type
_entity_poly.pdbx_seq_one_letter_code
_entity_poly.pdbx_strand_id
1 'polypeptide(L)'
;MMTSAELAERMKADILADVENGVVPASVSSFSELHDYVDANLYGGTEALLEQIDTEAPDTDEGHSAALATLCDLANPAMDAVDAWIRSGGIATGRPDRDTQ
;
A
#
# COMPACT_ATOMS: atom_id res chain seq x y z
N MET A 1 -15.43 -5.40 7.38
CA MET A 1 -14.20 -6.02 6.83
C MET A 1 -13.70 -5.09 5.75
N MET A 2 -12.43 -4.69 5.81
CA MET A 2 -11.85 -3.82 4.80
C MET A 2 -11.78 -4.54 3.46
N THR A 3 -12.03 -3.82 2.37
CA THR A 3 -11.91 -4.31 0.98
C THR A 3 -10.55 -3.95 0.38
N SER A 4 -10.14 -4.66 -0.67
CA SER A 4 -8.91 -4.33 -1.41
C SER A 4 -8.96 -2.94 -2.04
N ALA A 5 -10.14 -2.47 -2.46
CA ALA A 5 -10.34 -1.12 -2.98
C ALA A 5 -10.11 -0.06 -1.89
N GLU A 6 -10.64 -0.25 -0.68
CA GLU A 6 -10.41 0.66 0.44
C GLU A 6 -8.94 0.66 0.87
N LEU A 7 -8.28 -0.50 0.87
CA LEU A 7 -6.84 -0.60 1.13
C LEU A 7 -6.02 0.13 0.06
N ALA A 8 -6.39 -0.01 -1.22
CA ALA A 8 -5.72 0.68 -2.31
C ALA A 8 -5.81 2.21 -2.16
N GLU A 9 -6.97 2.75 -1.74
CA GLU A 9 -7.10 4.19 -1.49
C GLU A 9 -6.23 4.66 -0.32
N ARG A 10 -6.08 3.85 0.74
CA ARG A 10 -5.14 4.15 1.84
C ARG A 10 -3.69 4.13 1.37
N MET A 11 -3.30 3.09 0.63
CA MET A 11 -1.95 2.99 0.05
C MET A 11 -1.63 4.21 -0.83
N LYS A 12 -2.56 4.66 -1.69
CA LYS A 12 -2.37 5.87 -2.51
C LYS A 12 -2.16 7.12 -1.67
N ALA A 13 -2.94 7.29 -0.60
CA ALA A 13 -2.79 8.43 0.30
C ALA A 13 -1.41 8.45 0.97
N ASP A 14 -0.94 7.29 1.46
CA ASP A 14 0.38 7.17 2.08
C ASP A 14 1.50 7.44 1.06
N ILE A 15 1.41 6.89 -0.16
CA ILE A 15 2.37 7.15 -1.25
C ILE A 15 2.43 8.65 -1.58
N LEU A 16 1.28 9.33 -1.67
CA LEU A 16 1.25 10.76 -1.95
C LEU A 16 1.89 11.58 -0.82
N ALA A 17 1.67 11.18 0.44
CA ALA A 17 2.32 11.82 1.59
C ALA A 17 3.85 11.62 1.56
N ASP A 18 4.33 10.43 1.23
CA ASP A 18 5.76 10.15 1.09
C ASP A 18 6.39 10.93 -0.07
N VAL A 19 5.68 11.07 -1.19
CA VAL A 19 6.10 11.91 -2.31
C VAL A 19 6.15 13.38 -1.92
N GLU A 20 5.18 13.85 -1.14
CA GLU A 20 5.15 15.23 -0.65
C GLU A 20 6.34 15.53 0.28
N ASN A 21 6.64 14.60 1.18
CA ASN A 21 7.74 14.67 2.14
C ASN A 21 9.13 14.40 1.54
N GLY A 22 9.19 14.02 0.25
CA GLY A 22 10.44 13.73 -0.45
C GLY A 22 11.09 12.39 -0.09
N VAL A 23 10.33 11.48 0.53
CA VAL A 23 10.75 10.09 0.82
C VAL A 23 10.80 9.28 -0.47
N VAL A 24 9.77 9.43 -1.31
CA VAL A 24 9.64 8.75 -2.61
C VAL A 24 9.67 9.80 -3.73
N PRO A 25 10.43 9.61 -4.83
CA PRO A 25 10.40 10.52 -5.96
C PRO A 25 9.05 10.48 -6.70
N ALA A 26 8.57 11.64 -7.14
CA ALA A 26 7.36 11.73 -7.97
C ALA A 26 7.51 11.07 -9.37
N SER A 27 8.72 10.64 -9.74
CA SER A 27 9.02 9.96 -11.01
C SER A 27 8.76 8.45 -10.97
N VAL A 28 8.44 7.88 -9.81
CA VAL A 28 8.13 6.45 -9.68
C VAL A 28 7.02 6.06 -10.65
N SER A 29 7.25 4.96 -11.36
CA SER A 29 6.46 4.52 -12.52
C SER A 29 5.72 3.20 -12.32
N SER A 30 5.96 2.51 -11.20
CA SER A 30 5.28 1.26 -10.82
C SER A 30 5.26 1.07 -9.32
N PHE A 31 4.40 0.17 -8.82
CA PHE A 31 4.38 -0.16 -7.39
C PHE A 31 5.71 -0.79 -6.95
N SER A 32 6.28 -1.68 -7.77
CA SER A 32 7.54 -2.35 -7.44
C SER A 32 8.72 -1.38 -7.28
N GLU A 33 8.76 -0.29 -8.05
CA GLU A 33 9.81 0.73 -7.94
C GLU A 33 9.78 1.50 -6.60
N LEU A 34 8.64 1.50 -5.88
CA LEU A 34 8.58 2.05 -4.52
C LEU A 34 9.55 1.31 -3.57
N HIS A 35 9.83 0.02 -3.83
CA HIS A 35 10.75 -0.78 -3.02
C HIS A 35 12.21 -0.34 -3.09
N ASP A 36 12.56 0.53 -4.05
CA ASP A 36 13.89 1.14 -4.09
C ASP A 36 14.06 2.21 -2.99
N TYR A 37 12.97 2.65 -2.34
CA TYR A 37 12.95 3.73 -1.36
C TYR A 37 12.44 3.32 0.02
N VAL A 38 11.40 2.49 0.06
CA VAL A 38 10.70 2.07 1.29
C VAL A 38 10.29 0.61 1.21
N ASP A 39 9.86 0.01 2.32
CA ASP A 39 9.09 -1.24 2.23
C ASP A 39 7.65 -0.93 1.80
N ALA A 40 7.41 -0.95 0.50
CA ALA A 40 6.10 -0.63 -0.06
C ALA A 40 5.00 -1.60 0.39
N ASN A 41 5.34 -2.76 0.94
CA ASN A 41 4.35 -3.67 1.50
C ASN A 41 3.66 -3.07 2.72
N LEU A 42 4.28 -2.10 3.42
CA LEU A 42 3.76 -1.47 4.63
C LEU A 42 2.70 -0.39 4.36
N TYR A 43 2.57 0.06 3.10
CA TYR A 43 1.58 1.07 2.72
C TYR A 43 0.15 0.60 3.02
N GLY A 44 -0.71 1.53 3.43
CA GLY A 44 -2.09 1.25 3.82
C GLY A 44 -2.23 0.61 5.21
N GLY A 45 -1.13 0.51 5.98
CA GLY A 45 -1.13 -0.04 7.33
C GLY A 45 -1.26 -1.57 7.38
N THR A 46 -0.73 -2.27 6.38
CA THR A 46 -0.74 -3.73 6.27
C THR A 46 -0.08 -4.45 7.43
N GLU A 47 0.94 -3.87 8.07
CA GLU A 47 1.56 -4.42 9.28
C GLU A 47 0.55 -4.50 10.44
N ALA A 48 -0.16 -3.42 10.72
CA ALA A 48 -1.20 -3.39 11.75
C ALA A 48 -2.39 -4.28 11.39
N LEU A 49 -2.68 -4.47 10.09
CA LEU A 49 -3.70 -5.41 9.64
C LEU A 49 -3.25 -6.85 9.84
N LEU A 50 -2.00 -7.17 9.53
CA LEU A 50 -1.44 -8.50 9.78
C LEU A 50 -1.51 -8.82 11.27
N GLU A 51 -1.05 -7.91 12.13
CA GLU A 51 -1.09 -8.08 13.59
C GLU A 51 -2.51 -8.36 14.09
N GLN A 52 -3.52 -7.64 13.57
CA GLN A 52 -4.92 -7.88 13.93
C GLN A 52 -5.41 -9.26 13.49
N ILE A 53 -5.15 -9.65 12.23
CA ILE A 53 -5.58 -10.94 11.69
C ILE A 53 -4.87 -12.08 12.44
N ASP A 54 -3.58 -11.92 12.71
CA ASP A 54 -2.74 -12.92 13.37
C ASP A 54 -3.12 -13.10 14.85
N THR A 55 -3.46 -12.01 15.55
CA THR A 55 -3.95 -12.06 16.94
C THR A 55 -5.25 -12.87 17.07
N GLU A 56 -6.09 -12.86 16.04
CA GLU A 56 -7.34 -13.62 16.00
C GLU A 56 -7.14 -15.08 15.53
N ALA A 57 -5.96 -15.40 14.99
CA ALA A 57 -5.65 -16.73 14.48
C ALA A 57 -5.31 -17.71 15.63
N PRO A 58 -5.50 -19.03 15.41
CA PRO A 58 -4.93 -20.03 16.32
C PRO A 58 -3.41 -19.88 16.43
N ASP A 59 -2.87 -19.98 17.65
CA ASP A 59 -1.43 -19.96 17.94
C ASP A 59 -0.76 -21.28 17.50
N THR A 60 -0.72 -21.49 16.19
CA THR A 60 -0.06 -22.60 15.50
C THR A 60 0.54 -22.10 14.20
N ASP A 61 1.54 -22.82 13.66
CA ASP A 61 2.15 -22.48 12.37
C ASP A 61 1.10 -22.38 11.25
N GLU A 62 0.09 -23.25 11.24
CA GLU A 62 -1.01 -23.19 10.28
C GLU A 62 -1.92 -21.96 10.48
N GLY A 63 -2.16 -21.55 11.72
CA GLY A 63 -2.93 -20.34 12.03
C GLY A 63 -2.23 -19.07 11.53
N HIS A 64 -0.94 -18.91 11.85
CA HIS A 64 -0.13 -17.80 11.36
C HIS A 64 -0.01 -17.79 9.82
N SER A 65 0.16 -18.96 9.21
CA SER A 65 0.20 -19.09 7.75
C SER A 65 -1.13 -18.70 7.10
N ALA A 66 -2.26 -19.04 7.73
CA ALA A 66 -3.59 -18.66 7.27
C ALA A 66 -3.86 -17.15 7.43
N ALA A 67 -3.36 -16.54 8.52
CA ALA A 67 -3.43 -15.10 8.73
C ALA A 67 -2.68 -14.34 7.62
N LEU A 68 -1.45 -14.77 7.31
CA LEU A 68 -0.66 -14.20 6.23
C LEU A 68 -1.36 -14.38 4.87
N ALA A 69 -1.89 -15.56 4.58
CA ALA A 69 -2.65 -15.80 3.34
C ALA A 69 -3.87 -14.87 3.22
N THR A 70 -4.59 -14.65 4.33
CA THR A 70 -5.73 -13.73 4.38
C THR A 70 -5.32 -12.29 4.06
N LEU A 71 -4.18 -11.83 4.60
CA LEU A 71 -3.63 -10.53 4.25
C LEU A 71 -3.24 -10.48 2.76
N CYS A 72 -2.57 -11.51 2.23
CA CYS A 72 -2.19 -11.56 0.82
C CYS A 72 -3.41 -11.47 -0.11
N ASP A 73 -4.50 -12.19 0.20
CA ASP A 73 -5.75 -12.14 -0.59
C ASP A 73 -6.39 -10.75 -0.59
N LEU A 74 -6.19 -9.97 0.47
CA LEU A 74 -6.63 -8.58 0.57
C LEU A 74 -5.67 -7.60 -0.11
N ALA A 75 -4.37 -7.76 0.12
CA ALA A 75 -3.33 -6.81 -0.23
C ALA A 75 -2.90 -6.92 -1.70
N ASN A 76 -2.79 -8.12 -2.26
CA ASN A 76 -2.33 -8.29 -3.64
C ASN A 76 -3.24 -7.56 -4.65
N PRO A 77 -4.58 -7.68 -4.60
CA PRO A 77 -5.44 -6.92 -5.51
C PRO A 77 -5.39 -5.40 -5.26
N ALA A 78 -5.12 -4.98 -4.03
CA ALA A 78 -4.94 -3.57 -3.71
C ALA A 78 -3.64 -3.03 -4.35
N MET A 79 -2.54 -3.78 -4.22
CA MET A 79 -1.25 -3.46 -4.84
C MET A 79 -1.35 -3.42 -6.37
N ASP A 80 -2.07 -4.36 -7.00
CA ASP A 80 -2.34 -4.34 -8.44
C ASP A 80 -3.10 -3.07 -8.87
N ALA A 81 -4.10 -2.66 -8.08
CA ALA A 81 -4.86 -1.44 -8.34
C ALA A 81 -4.00 -0.17 -8.17
N VAL A 82 -3.09 -0.17 -7.19
CA VAL A 82 -2.13 0.93 -6.99
C VAL A 82 -1.11 0.96 -8.13
N ASP A 83 -0.56 -0.19 -8.56
CA ASP A 83 0.37 -0.26 -9.68
C ASP A 83 -0.25 0.29 -10.96
N ALA A 84 -1.48 -0.13 -11.28
CA ALA A 84 -2.23 0.39 -12.43
C ALA A 84 -2.45 1.91 -12.32
N TRP A 85 -2.78 2.41 -11.12
CA TRP A 85 -2.93 3.84 -10.85
C TRP A 85 -1.62 4.61 -11.06
N ILE A 86 -0.49 4.14 -10.53
CA ILE A 86 0.84 4.77 -10.72
C ILE A 86 1.17 4.84 -12.21
N ARG A 87 1.03 3.72 -12.93
CA ARG A 87 1.32 3.64 -14.38
C ARG A 87 0.44 4.57 -15.20
N SER A 88 -0.77 4.88 -14.73
CA SER A 88 -1.68 5.83 -15.38
C SER A 88 -1.35 7.31 -15.09
N GLY A 89 -0.28 7.58 -14.33
CA GLY A 89 0.12 8.94 -13.93
C GLY A 89 -0.52 9.40 -12.62
N GLY A 90 -1.05 8.46 -11.83
CA GLY A 90 -1.77 8.73 -10.60
C GLY A 90 -1.04 9.65 -9.61
N ILE A 91 0.26 9.43 -9.42
CA ILE A 91 1.11 10.27 -8.55
C ILE A 91 1.17 11.72 -9.04
N ALA A 92 1.26 11.95 -10.36
CA ALA A 92 1.28 13.30 -10.91
C ALA A 92 -0.07 14.01 -10.71
N THR A 93 -1.17 13.29 -10.89
CA THR A 93 -2.54 13.84 -10.77
C THR A 93 -3.04 13.99 -9.34
N GLY A 94 -2.51 13.20 -8.39
CA GLY A 94 -2.95 13.19 -6.99
C GLY A 94 -2.26 14.23 -6.11
N ARG A 95 -1.24 14.93 -6.63
CA ARG A 95 -0.53 15.97 -5.88
C ARG A 95 -1.35 17.26 -5.86
N PRO A 96 -1.43 17.97 -4.73
CA PRO A 96 -1.96 19.33 -4.73
C PRO A 96 -1.07 20.23 -5.61
N ASP A 97 -1.70 21.08 -6.43
CA ASP A 97 -1.01 22.01 -7.33
C ASP A 97 0.07 22.79 -6.56
N ARG A 98 1.34 22.63 -6.96
CA ARG A 98 2.47 23.37 -6.37
C ARG A 98 2.66 24.77 -6.98
N ASP A 99 1.72 25.25 -7.80
CA ASP A 99 1.82 26.51 -8.55
C ASP A 99 1.17 27.72 -7.83
N THR A 100 1.27 27.80 -6.51
CA THR A 100 0.94 29.05 -5.79
C THR A 100 1.76 29.22 -4.52
N GLN A 101 3.05 29.54 -4.66
CA GLN A 101 3.83 30.27 -3.65
C GLN A 101 4.75 31.29 -4.32
#